data_AF-A0A1E5RYM0-F1
#
_entry.id   AF-A0A1E5RYM0-F1
#
_cell.length_a   1.000
_cell.length_b   1.000
_cell.length_c   1.000
_cell.angle_alpha   90.00
_cell.angle_beta   90.00
_cell.angle_gamma   90.00
#
_symmetry.space_group_name_H-M   'P 1'
#
loop_
_entity.id
_entity.type
_entity.pdbx_description
1 polymer ?
#
loop_
_entity_poly.entity_id
_entity_poly.type
_entity_poly.pdbx_seq_one_letter_code
_entity_poly.pdbx_strand_id
1 'polypeptide(L)'
;MQTEFLTYTWLRIDTNKRKRTDINKPLSTYKKKMLLNNMFRGLKLTSAYTQPLVKYNNTSMKGFSMLLQMKQTPINPFIASLNTSKRTLTINQMVRNNRFTRPKKEKKYRCKELEGAPIRRGTVLKVMIMKPKKPNSAQRKVAKVKLSNGKVVLAYIGGEGHNLQEHHTVFIRGAIVRDLVGMKYKIIRGKGDAQPVVGRVKARSKYGVKKPKKA
;
A
#
# COMPACT_ATOMS: atom_id res chain seq x y z
N MET A 1 10.70 -65.49 18.92
CA MET A 1 11.83 -65.38 17.98
C MET A 1 11.27 -65.03 16.61
N GLN A 2 11.56 -63.82 16.13
CA GLN A 2 11.97 -63.50 14.75
C GLN A 2 11.90 -61.98 14.60
N THR A 3 13.10 -61.44 14.48
CA THR A 3 13.45 -60.05 14.25
C THR A 3 13.50 -59.80 12.75
N GLU A 4 12.89 -58.73 12.25
CA GLU A 4 13.30 -58.15 10.96
C GLU A 4 13.39 -56.62 11.07
N PHE A 5 14.59 -56.13 10.78
CA PHE A 5 14.99 -54.74 10.59
C PHE A 5 15.06 -54.45 9.07
N LEU A 6 15.14 -53.15 8.74
CA LEU A 6 15.54 -52.53 7.44
C LEU A 6 14.36 -52.32 6.45
N THR A 7 14.17 -51.21 5.74
CA THR A 7 14.97 -49.99 5.48
C THR A 7 14.10 -48.89 4.85
N TYR A 8 14.58 -47.66 4.99
CA TYR A 8 14.18 -46.40 4.33
C TYR A 8 13.72 -46.48 2.87
N THR A 9 12.63 -45.76 2.55
CA THR A 9 12.55 -44.97 1.30
C THR A 9 11.84 -43.64 1.53
N TRP A 10 12.57 -42.57 1.26
CA TRP A 10 12.13 -41.18 1.20
C TRP A 10 11.23 -40.94 -0.01
N LEU A 11 9.96 -40.57 0.20
CA LEU A 11 9.13 -39.98 -0.86
C LEU A 11 9.23 -38.46 -0.84
N ARG A 12 10.10 -37.99 -1.74
CA ARG A 12 10.32 -36.60 -2.16
C ARG A 12 9.01 -36.03 -2.72
N ILE A 13 8.41 -35.07 -2.02
CA ILE A 13 7.24 -34.32 -2.52
C ILE A 13 7.76 -33.17 -3.39
N ASP A 14 7.67 -33.36 -4.70
CA ASP A 14 7.93 -32.30 -5.68
C ASP A 14 6.86 -31.21 -5.61
N THR A 15 7.33 -29.99 -5.36
CA THR A 15 6.56 -28.76 -5.35
C THR A 15 6.64 -28.10 -6.72
N ASN A 16 5.76 -28.47 -7.68
CA ASN A 16 5.35 -27.57 -8.78
C ASN A 16 4.25 -28.17 -9.67
N LYS A 17 2.98 -27.90 -9.37
CA LYS A 17 1.91 -27.85 -10.37
C LYS A 17 1.17 -26.52 -10.24
N ARG A 18 1.67 -25.48 -10.91
CA ARG A 18 0.88 -24.27 -11.20
C ARG A 18 -0.26 -24.70 -12.11
N LYS A 19 -1.51 -24.60 -11.64
CA LYS A 19 -2.71 -24.79 -12.47
C LYS A 19 -2.65 -23.80 -13.64
N ARG A 20 -2.51 -24.32 -14.85
CA ARG A 20 -2.72 -23.61 -16.12
C ARG A 20 -4.18 -23.16 -16.11
N THR A 21 -4.44 -21.85 -16.13
CA THR A 21 -5.81 -21.35 -16.21
C THR A 21 -6.34 -21.57 -17.61
N ASP A 22 -7.38 -22.40 -17.75
CA ASP A 22 -8.05 -22.68 -19.01
C ASP A 22 -8.63 -21.39 -19.61
N ILE A 23 -8.27 -21.09 -20.85
CA ILE A 23 -8.63 -19.84 -21.56
C ILE A 23 -10.11 -19.85 -22.01
N ASN A 24 -10.78 -21.01 -21.96
CA ASN A 24 -12.12 -21.22 -22.52
C ASN A 24 -13.16 -21.64 -21.46
N LYS A 25 -13.22 -20.96 -20.31
CA LYS A 25 -14.35 -21.11 -19.35
C LYS A 25 -15.23 -19.86 -19.38
N PRO A 26 -16.57 -19.99 -19.51
CA PRO A 26 -17.47 -18.85 -19.48
C PRO A 26 -17.38 -18.15 -18.12
N LEU A 27 -17.22 -16.82 -18.14
CA LEU A 27 -17.11 -16.01 -16.92
C LEU A 27 -18.39 -16.14 -16.08
N SER A 28 -18.24 -16.46 -14.79
CA SER A 28 -19.34 -16.49 -13.81
C SER A 28 -20.12 -15.16 -13.83
N THR A 29 -21.44 -15.26 -13.65
CA THR A 29 -22.44 -14.18 -13.70
C THR A 29 -22.04 -12.95 -12.88
N TYR A 30 -21.32 -13.14 -11.78
CA TYR A 30 -20.82 -12.06 -10.93
C TYR A 30 -19.72 -11.23 -11.58
N LYS A 31 -18.85 -11.85 -12.38
CA LYS A 31 -17.74 -11.19 -13.10
C LYS A 31 -18.22 -10.45 -14.35
N LYS A 32 -19.30 -10.93 -14.98
CA LYS A 32 -20.01 -10.25 -16.08
C LYS A 32 -20.69 -8.96 -15.60
N LYS A 33 -21.32 -8.99 -14.42
CA LYS A 33 -21.95 -7.82 -13.76
C LYS A 33 -20.92 -6.74 -13.37
N MET A 34 -19.73 -7.15 -12.93
CA MET A 34 -18.66 -6.21 -12.54
C MET A 34 -18.00 -5.53 -13.76
N LEU A 35 -17.91 -6.23 -14.90
CA LEU A 35 -17.42 -5.65 -16.16
C LEU A 35 -18.45 -4.68 -16.77
N LEU A 36 -19.75 -5.00 -16.70
CA LEU A 36 -20.81 -4.08 -17.16
C LEU A 36 -20.84 -2.78 -16.34
N ASN A 37 -20.65 -2.86 -15.01
CA ASN A 37 -20.64 -1.69 -14.13
C ASN A 37 -19.40 -0.79 -14.29
N ASN A 38 -18.34 -1.28 -14.92
CA ASN A 38 -17.17 -0.48 -15.30
C ASN A 38 -17.26 0.07 -16.73
N MET A 39 -18.20 -0.41 -17.56
CA MET A 39 -18.43 0.09 -18.93
C MET A 39 -19.38 1.29 -19.00
N PHE A 40 -20.21 1.52 -17.97
CA PHE A 40 -21.25 2.57 -17.99
C PHE A 40 -20.97 3.82 -17.14
N ARG A 41 -19.72 4.05 -16.70
CA ARG A 41 -19.33 5.26 -15.93
C ARG A 41 -19.02 6.49 -16.81
N GLY A 42 -19.69 6.64 -17.95
CA GLY A 42 -19.33 7.64 -18.96
C GLY A 42 -20.44 8.55 -19.47
N LEU A 43 -21.67 8.47 -18.95
CA LEU A 43 -22.78 9.31 -19.40
C LEU A 43 -23.41 10.02 -18.20
N LYS A 44 -23.10 11.30 -18.03
CA LYS A 44 -23.91 12.23 -17.24
C LYS A 44 -24.66 13.14 -18.21
N LEU A 45 -25.97 12.99 -18.24
CA LEU A 45 -26.92 13.92 -18.85
C LEU A 45 -26.99 15.19 -17.99
N THR A 46 -27.00 16.34 -18.65
CA THR A 46 -27.15 17.68 -18.08
C THR A 46 -28.60 17.92 -17.67
N SER A 47 -28.85 18.24 -16.40
CA SER A 47 -30.12 18.79 -15.94
C SER A 47 -30.02 20.31 -15.93
N ALA A 48 -30.90 20.96 -16.69
CA ALA A 48 -31.10 22.40 -16.71
C ALA A 48 -31.58 22.89 -15.33
N TYR A 49 -31.00 23.99 -14.85
CA TYR A 49 -31.56 24.79 -13.77
C TYR A 49 -32.26 25.99 -14.41
N THR A 50 -33.59 26.03 -14.29
CA THR A 50 -34.42 27.21 -14.51
C THR A 50 -34.26 28.16 -13.32
N GLN A 51 -34.12 29.46 -13.58
CA GLN A 51 -34.23 30.50 -12.55
C GLN A 51 -35.47 31.38 -12.85
N PRO A 52 -36.23 31.79 -11.83
CA PRO A 52 -37.43 32.60 -12.01
C PRO A 52 -37.11 34.08 -12.24
N LEU A 53 -37.88 34.72 -13.11
CA LEU A 53 -37.86 36.16 -13.37
C LEU A 53 -38.64 36.90 -12.28
N VAL A 54 -37.97 37.82 -11.58
CA VAL A 54 -38.64 38.84 -10.74
C VAL A 54 -38.58 40.18 -11.48
N LYS A 55 -39.78 40.72 -11.76
CA LYS A 55 -40.01 42.04 -12.34
C LYS A 55 -39.79 43.11 -11.27
N TYR A 56 -39.15 44.23 -11.62
CA TYR A 56 -39.37 45.50 -10.94
C TYR A 56 -39.52 46.63 -11.95
N ASN A 57 -40.47 47.49 -11.63
CA ASN A 57 -41.08 48.49 -12.49
C ASN A 57 -40.33 49.83 -12.47
N ASN A 58 -40.53 50.57 -13.55
CA ASN A 58 -40.07 51.92 -13.82
C ASN A 58 -40.55 52.92 -12.76
N THR A 59 -39.65 53.80 -12.29
CA THR A 59 -39.95 55.22 -12.04
C THR A 59 -38.67 56.05 -11.87
N SER A 60 -38.61 57.15 -12.63
CA SER A 60 -37.90 58.40 -12.35
C SER A 60 -36.36 58.38 -12.29
N MET A 61 -35.72 58.95 -13.32
CA MET A 61 -35.18 60.31 -13.22
C MET A 61 -34.65 60.76 -14.59
N LYS A 62 -35.04 61.98 -14.96
CA LYS A 62 -34.65 62.71 -16.15
C LYS A 62 -33.19 63.17 -16.04
N GLY A 63 -32.50 63.11 -17.18
CA GLY A 63 -31.40 64.02 -17.57
C GLY A 63 -30.03 63.76 -16.92
N PHE A 64 -29.07 63.30 -17.74
CA PHE A 64 -27.97 64.16 -18.19
C PHE A 64 -27.23 63.47 -19.34
N SER A 65 -26.93 64.28 -20.35
CA SER A 65 -26.20 63.95 -21.57
C SER A 65 -24.81 63.38 -21.30
N MET A 66 -24.40 62.35 -22.05
CA MET A 66 -23.32 62.51 -23.04
C MET A 66 -23.25 61.25 -23.91
N LEU A 67 -23.48 61.47 -25.19
CA LEU A 67 -23.31 60.51 -26.26
C LEU A 67 -21.81 60.47 -26.58
N LEU A 68 -21.14 59.34 -26.33
CA LEU A 68 -19.96 58.99 -27.11
C LEU A 68 -19.91 57.48 -27.37
N GLN A 69 -20.55 57.14 -28.48
CA GLN A 69 -20.11 56.22 -29.51
C GLN A 69 -19.49 54.88 -29.10
N MET A 70 -20.33 53.87 -29.30
CA MET A 70 -20.05 52.44 -29.40
C MET A 70 -18.76 52.14 -30.17
N LYS A 71 -17.83 51.42 -29.53
CA LYS A 71 -16.99 50.43 -30.21
C LYS A 71 -17.28 49.08 -29.55
N GLN A 72 -17.68 48.14 -30.38
CA GLN A 72 -18.14 46.79 -30.05
C GLN A 72 -17.15 46.08 -29.13
N THR A 73 -17.57 45.73 -27.91
CA THR A 73 -16.84 44.77 -27.09
C THR A 73 -17.10 43.36 -27.65
N PRO A 74 -16.07 42.54 -27.89
CA PRO A 74 -16.26 41.23 -28.45
C PRO A 74 -16.99 40.35 -27.43
N ILE A 75 -18.02 39.69 -27.94
CA ILE A 75 -18.76 38.59 -27.34
C ILE A 75 -17.82 37.73 -26.47
N ASN A 76 -18.12 37.65 -25.17
CA ASN A 76 -17.45 36.75 -24.23
C ASN A 76 -17.26 35.35 -24.85
N PRO A 77 -16.03 34.87 -25.08
CA PRO A 77 -15.80 33.51 -25.56
C PRO A 77 -15.78 32.57 -24.35
N PHE A 78 -16.84 32.58 -23.54
CA PHE A 78 -16.96 31.68 -22.39
C PHE A 78 -17.70 30.37 -22.72
N ILE A 79 -17.77 30.02 -24.00
CA ILE A 79 -18.18 28.70 -24.48
C ILE A 79 -17.09 28.13 -25.38
N ALA A 80 -15.86 28.04 -24.85
CA ALA A 80 -14.88 27.09 -25.37
C ALA A 80 -15.27 25.69 -24.87
N SER A 81 -16.27 25.13 -25.55
CA SER A 81 -16.43 23.70 -25.85
C SER A 81 -15.55 22.76 -25.03
N LEU A 82 -16.20 21.93 -24.23
CA LEU A 82 -15.70 20.70 -23.61
C LEU A 82 -15.15 19.71 -24.66
N ASN A 83 -14.04 20.06 -25.30
CA ASN A 83 -13.18 19.12 -26.02
C ASN A 83 -12.17 18.57 -25.01
N THR A 84 -12.65 17.72 -24.11
CA THR A 84 -11.77 16.72 -23.50
C THR A 84 -11.48 15.63 -24.54
N SER A 85 -10.92 16.05 -25.68
CA SER A 85 -10.27 15.12 -26.60
C SER A 85 -9.18 14.43 -25.78
N LYS A 86 -9.33 13.11 -25.58
CA LYS A 86 -8.27 12.28 -25.04
C LYS A 86 -7.03 12.61 -25.86
N ARG A 87 -6.05 13.29 -25.26
CA ARG A 87 -4.77 13.61 -25.89
C ARG A 87 -4.08 12.29 -26.29
N THR A 88 -4.40 11.79 -27.48
CA THR A 88 -3.69 10.68 -28.10
C THR A 88 -2.38 11.24 -28.64
N LEU A 89 -1.28 10.59 -28.29
CA LEU A 89 0.04 10.95 -28.82
C LEU A 89 0.02 10.82 -30.35
N THR A 90 0.82 11.65 -31.03
CA THR A 90 0.91 11.54 -32.49
C THR A 90 1.60 10.23 -32.89
N ILE A 91 1.30 9.72 -34.08
CA ILE A 91 1.91 8.48 -34.61
C ILE A 91 3.44 8.58 -34.58
N ASN A 92 3.99 9.73 -34.98
CA ASN A 92 5.42 10.02 -34.92
C ASN A 92 5.98 9.99 -33.49
N GLN A 93 5.21 10.45 -32.50
CA GLN A 93 5.61 10.35 -31.09
C GLN A 93 5.61 8.90 -30.58
N MET A 94 4.71 8.04 -31.08
CA MET A 94 4.69 6.61 -30.73
C MET A 94 5.86 5.85 -31.37
N VAL A 95 6.17 6.13 -32.64
CA VAL A 95 7.29 5.52 -33.37
C VAL A 95 8.63 5.93 -32.76
N ARG A 96 8.81 7.22 -32.44
CA ARG A 96 10.03 7.73 -31.79
C ARG A 96 10.17 7.29 -30.33
N ASN A 97 9.09 7.35 -29.56
CA ASN A 97 9.08 6.94 -28.16
C ASN A 97 8.48 5.54 -28.03
N ASN A 98 9.25 4.52 -28.41
CA ASN A 98 8.84 3.13 -28.28
C ASN A 98 8.68 2.75 -26.78
N ARG A 99 7.50 2.99 -26.20
CA ARG A 99 7.21 2.73 -24.79
C ARG A 99 7.11 1.24 -24.48
N PHE A 100 7.05 0.38 -25.50
CA PHE A 100 7.01 -1.07 -25.36
C PHE A 100 8.39 -1.66 -25.05
N THR A 101 9.47 -1.03 -25.52
CA THR A 101 10.85 -1.43 -25.23
C THR A 101 11.44 -0.72 -24.01
N ARG A 102 10.77 0.32 -23.49
CA ARG A 102 11.23 0.99 -22.27
C ARG A 102 11.11 0.00 -21.10
N PRO A 103 12.21 -0.34 -20.40
CA PRO A 103 12.12 -1.22 -19.25
C PRO A 103 11.17 -0.59 -18.24
N LYS A 104 10.12 -1.34 -17.87
CA LYS A 104 9.20 -0.91 -16.81
C LYS A 104 10.04 -0.71 -15.55
N LYS A 105 9.87 0.44 -14.88
CA LYS A 105 10.54 0.69 -13.60
C LYS A 105 10.19 -0.45 -12.64
N GLU A 106 11.20 -1.22 -12.23
CA GLU A 106 11.01 -2.32 -11.31
C GLU A 106 10.50 -1.80 -9.96
N LYS A 107 9.58 -2.55 -9.35
CA LYS A 107 9.08 -2.23 -8.01
C LYS A 107 10.20 -2.50 -7.00
N LYS A 108 10.74 -1.44 -6.40
CA LYS A 108 11.76 -1.56 -5.35
C LYS A 108 11.13 -2.12 -4.07
N TYR A 109 11.57 -3.31 -3.65
CA TYR A 109 11.20 -3.84 -2.34
C TYR A 109 11.77 -2.96 -1.23
N ARG A 110 10.91 -2.63 -0.25
CA ARG A 110 11.30 -1.78 0.88
C ARG A 110 12.20 -2.51 1.88
N CYS A 111 12.14 -3.85 1.91
CA CYS A 111 12.91 -4.73 2.80
C CYS A 111 13.87 -5.59 1.98
N LYS A 112 14.91 -4.99 1.40
CA LYS A 112 15.85 -5.67 0.49
C LYS A 112 16.70 -6.70 1.24
N GLU A 113 16.94 -6.44 2.52
CA GLU A 113 17.83 -7.21 3.38
C GLU A 113 17.24 -8.58 3.73
N LEU A 114 15.97 -8.86 3.43
CA LEU A 114 15.36 -10.20 3.55
C LEU A 114 15.51 -11.07 2.29
N GLU A 115 15.95 -10.51 1.16
CA GLU A 115 16.14 -11.23 -0.11
C GLU A 115 14.89 -11.98 -0.59
N GLY A 116 13.73 -11.32 -0.50
CA GLY A 116 12.45 -11.90 -0.92
C GLY A 116 11.81 -12.86 0.10
N ALA A 117 12.53 -13.28 1.15
CA ALA A 117 11.96 -14.08 2.21
C ALA A 117 10.95 -13.26 3.06
N PRO A 118 9.79 -13.83 3.43
CA PRO A 118 8.82 -13.12 4.26
C PRO A 118 9.32 -12.89 5.69
N ILE A 119 10.06 -13.87 6.22
CA ILE A 119 10.63 -13.88 7.58
C ILE A 119 12.04 -14.42 7.47
N ARG A 120 12.97 -13.87 8.27
CA ARG A 120 14.33 -14.39 8.38
C ARG A 120 14.79 -14.48 9.83
N ARG A 121 15.57 -15.51 10.13
CA ARG A 121 16.22 -15.70 11.45
C ARG A 121 17.41 -14.76 11.54
N GLY A 122 17.71 -14.30 12.75
CA GLY A 122 18.93 -13.55 13.02
C GLY A 122 19.30 -13.59 14.50
N THR A 123 20.52 -13.17 14.80
CA THR A 123 21.10 -13.12 16.13
C THR A 123 21.24 -11.66 16.56
N VAL A 124 20.79 -11.33 17.77
CA VAL A 124 20.90 -9.97 18.31
C VAL A 124 22.37 -9.65 18.59
N LEU A 125 22.85 -8.52 18.07
CA LEU A 125 24.17 -7.99 18.37
C LEU A 125 24.13 -7.06 19.58
N LYS A 126 23.14 -6.16 19.62
CA LYS A 126 22.98 -5.20 20.72
C LYS A 126 21.53 -4.76 20.80
N VAL A 127 21.04 -4.61 22.03
CA VAL A 127 19.75 -3.98 22.32
C VAL A 127 19.99 -2.52 22.69
N MET A 128 19.21 -1.61 22.10
CA MET A 128 19.36 -0.17 22.29
C MET A 128 18.02 0.56 22.28
N ILE A 129 18.03 1.78 22.81
CA ILE A 129 16.88 2.66 22.82
C ILE A 129 17.11 3.79 21.82
N MET A 130 16.15 4.03 20.93
CA MET A 130 16.19 5.12 19.95
C MET A 130 15.09 6.13 20.23
N LYS A 131 15.41 7.42 20.07
CA LYS A 131 14.41 8.49 20.11
C LYS A 131 13.69 8.58 18.75
N PRO A 132 12.37 8.80 18.73
CA PRO A 132 11.60 8.98 17.49
C PRO A 132 11.88 10.33 16.82
N LYS A 133 11.42 10.48 15.59
CA LYS A 133 11.37 11.79 14.91
C LYS A 133 10.37 12.73 15.60
N LYS A 134 10.66 14.03 15.59
CA LYS A 134 9.70 15.10 15.93
C LYS A 134 8.43 14.93 15.07
N PRO A 135 7.20 15.09 15.56
CA PRO A 135 6.74 15.71 16.81
C PRO A 135 6.71 14.78 18.04
N ASN A 136 6.98 13.49 17.86
CA ASN A 136 6.77 12.50 18.91
C ASN A 136 7.94 12.49 19.91
N SER A 137 7.66 12.14 21.15
CA SER A 137 8.65 11.88 22.20
C SER A 137 8.36 10.51 22.82
N ALA A 138 9.39 9.65 22.92
CA ALA A 138 9.33 8.35 23.60
C ALA A 138 10.73 7.72 23.59
N GLN A 139 10.88 6.64 24.35
CA GLN A 139 12.00 5.71 24.21
C GLN A 139 11.54 4.47 23.43
N ARG A 140 12.04 4.27 22.21
CA ARG A 140 11.68 3.13 21.38
C ARG A 140 12.73 2.02 21.52
N LYS A 141 12.29 0.83 21.92
CA LYS A 141 13.15 -0.35 22.10
C LYS A 141 13.47 -0.97 20.74
N VAL A 142 14.76 -1.09 20.43
CA VAL A 142 15.27 -1.55 19.14
C VAL A 142 16.40 -2.56 19.38
N ALA A 143 16.52 -3.54 18.49
CA ALA A 143 17.67 -4.44 18.45
C ALA A 143 18.44 -4.28 17.13
N LYS A 144 19.76 -4.25 17.21
CA LYS A 144 20.65 -4.48 16.08
C LYS A 144 20.80 -6.00 15.92
N VAL A 145 20.45 -6.53 14.76
CA VAL A 145 20.35 -7.97 14.51
C VAL A 145 21.15 -8.33 13.27
N LYS A 146 22.01 -9.35 13.38
CA LYS A 146 22.69 -9.99 12.25
C LYS A 146 21.79 -11.09 11.71
N LEU A 147 21.26 -10.90 10.50
CA LEU A 147 20.43 -11.90 9.83
C LEU A 147 21.27 -13.10 9.39
N SER A 148 20.60 -14.22 9.11
CA SER A 148 21.25 -15.43 8.62
C SER A 148 21.96 -15.27 7.26
N ASN A 149 21.64 -14.24 6.48
CA ASN A 149 22.37 -13.86 5.26
C ASN A 149 23.58 -12.96 5.52
N GLY A 150 23.98 -12.79 6.78
CA GLY A 150 25.11 -11.95 7.18
C GLY A 150 24.81 -10.45 7.24
N LYS A 151 23.67 -9.99 6.70
CA LYS A 151 23.29 -8.57 6.72
C LYS A 151 22.90 -8.12 8.12
N VAL A 152 23.37 -6.95 8.52
CA VAL A 152 23.03 -6.35 9.81
C VAL A 152 21.90 -5.35 9.63
N VAL A 153 20.84 -5.51 10.42
CA VAL A 153 19.64 -4.66 10.35
C VAL A 153 19.24 -4.16 11.74
N LEU A 154 18.59 -3.01 11.78
CA LEU A 154 17.89 -2.54 12.97
C LEU A 154 16.44 -3.02 12.93
N ALA A 155 15.98 -3.65 14.00
CA ALA A 155 14.63 -4.18 14.11
C ALA A 155 13.94 -3.68 15.38
N TYR A 156 12.70 -3.22 15.22
CA TYR A 156 11.89 -2.71 16.32
C TYR A 156 11.28 -3.85 17.15
N ILE A 157 11.31 -3.67 18.47
CA ILE A 157 10.75 -4.62 19.43
C ILE A 157 9.36 -4.14 19.81
N GLY A 158 8.33 -4.91 19.44
CA GLY A 158 6.94 -4.54 19.64
C GLY A 158 6.38 -4.99 20.99
N GLY A 159 5.62 -4.10 21.62
CA GLY A 159 4.91 -4.37 22.86
C GLY A 159 5.54 -3.68 24.06
N GLU A 160 4.98 -3.95 25.24
CA GLU A 160 5.53 -3.53 26.52
C GLU A 160 6.47 -4.60 27.04
N GLY A 161 7.59 -4.17 27.61
CA GLY A 161 8.64 -5.10 28.08
C GLY A 161 9.31 -5.93 26.96
N HIS A 162 10.48 -6.48 27.27
CA HIS A 162 11.15 -7.50 26.46
C HIS A 162 12.26 -8.16 27.26
N ASN A 163 12.63 -9.38 26.86
CA ASN A 163 13.68 -10.21 27.47
C ASN A 163 14.87 -10.43 26.49
N LEU A 164 15.07 -9.55 25.51
CA LEU A 164 16.12 -9.79 24.53
C LEU A 164 17.45 -9.32 25.09
N GLN A 165 18.46 -10.17 24.95
CA GLN A 165 19.84 -9.89 25.27
C GLN A 165 20.70 -10.04 24.00
N GLU A 166 22.00 -9.82 24.13
CA GLU A 166 22.95 -10.13 23.07
C GLU A 166 22.96 -11.64 22.81
N HIS A 167 23.27 -12.06 21.59
CA HIS A 167 23.28 -13.46 21.14
C HIS A 167 21.94 -14.20 21.09
N HIS A 168 20.86 -13.59 21.59
CA HIS A 168 19.52 -14.16 21.45
C HIS A 168 19.14 -14.32 19.97
N THR A 169 18.53 -15.45 19.65
CA THR A 169 18.02 -15.78 18.33
C THR A 169 16.60 -15.26 18.18
N VAL A 170 16.39 -14.42 17.15
CA VAL A 170 15.11 -13.77 16.87
C VAL A 170 14.67 -13.98 15.43
N PHE A 171 13.37 -13.86 15.20
CA PHE A 171 12.78 -13.87 13.86
C PHE A 171 12.31 -12.47 13.49
N ILE A 172 12.70 -12.01 12.32
CA ILE A 172 12.41 -10.68 11.80
C ILE A 172 11.48 -10.78 10.61
N ARG A 173 10.53 -9.84 10.53
CA ARG A 173 9.69 -9.61 9.35
C ARG A 173 9.83 -8.19 8.83
N GLY A 174 9.51 -8.01 7.56
CA GLY A 174 9.42 -6.69 6.94
C GLY A 174 8.23 -5.91 7.49
N ALA A 175 8.49 -4.76 8.11
CA ALA A 175 7.47 -3.82 8.55
C ALA A 175 8.09 -2.48 8.94
N ILE A 176 7.59 -1.41 8.34
CA ILE A 176 8.08 -0.06 8.63
C ILE A 176 7.53 0.42 9.99
N VAL A 177 8.41 1.05 10.77
CA VAL A 177 8.02 1.88 11.93
C VAL A 177 8.09 3.32 11.48
N ARG A 178 6.95 4.01 11.47
CA ARG A 178 6.86 5.39 10.96
C ARG A 178 7.56 6.42 11.85
N ASP A 179 7.72 6.09 13.12
CA ASP A 179 8.27 6.99 14.14
C ASP A 179 9.80 7.06 14.11
N LEU A 180 10.47 5.97 13.71
CA LEU A 180 11.92 5.87 13.69
C LEU A 180 12.42 5.99 12.25
N VAL A 181 13.44 6.80 12.05
CA VAL A 181 14.07 6.97 10.73
C VAL A 181 14.81 5.69 10.36
N GLY A 182 14.65 5.22 9.11
CA GLY A 182 15.35 4.04 8.60
C GLY A 182 14.86 2.67 9.12
N MET A 183 13.82 2.63 9.97
CA MET A 183 13.36 1.40 10.61
C MET A 183 12.40 0.60 9.71
N LYS A 184 12.93 -0.38 9.00
CA LYS A 184 12.20 -1.22 8.03
C LYS A 184 11.73 -2.57 8.58
N TYR A 185 12.19 -2.95 9.78
CA TYR A 185 12.05 -4.29 10.32
C TYR A 185 11.39 -4.31 11.69
N LYS A 186 10.65 -5.39 11.97
CA LYS A 186 10.08 -5.69 13.30
C LYS A 186 10.42 -7.10 13.70
N ILE A 187 10.72 -7.30 14.97
CA ILE A 187 10.87 -8.62 15.57
C ILE A 187 9.48 -9.23 15.80
N ILE A 188 9.35 -10.52 15.49
CA ILE A 188 8.18 -11.33 15.79
C ILE A 188 8.26 -11.77 17.25
N ARG A 189 7.19 -11.57 18.00
CA ARG A 189 7.10 -11.97 19.41
C ARG A 189 6.50 -13.38 19.52
N GLY A 190 6.91 -14.13 20.53
CA GLY A 190 6.50 -15.52 20.76
C GLY A 190 7.21 -16.55 19.87
N LYS A 191 8.35 -16.21 19.26
CA LYS A 191 9.15 -17.13 18.44
C LYS A 191 10.65 -16.88 18.63
N GLY A 192 11.43 -17.96 18.76
CA GLY A 192 12.82 -17.88 19.20
C GLY A 192 12.87 -17.38 20.65
N ASP A 193 13.87 -16.57 20.97
CA ASP A 193 14.09 -16.07 22.33
C ASP A 193 13.27 -14.79 22.62
N ALA A 194 12.55 -14.29 21.60
CA ALA A 194 11.63 -13.18 21.76
C ALA A 194 10.36 -13.65 22.47
N GLN A 195 10.39 -13.65 23.80
CA GLN A 195 9.25 -14.01 24.66
C GLN A 195 7.98 -13.20 24.32
N PRO A 196 6.78 -13.75 24.54
CA PRO A 196 5.53 -13.02 24.32
C PRO A 196 5.36 -11.87 25.30
N VAL A 197 4.43 -10.95 25.01
CA VAL A 197 4.13 -9.82 25.92
C VAL A 197 3.25 -10.33 27.07
N VAL A 198 3.64 -10.04 28.31
CA VAL A 198 2.91 -10.49 29.51
C VAL A 198 1.56 -9.76 29.61
N GLY A 199 0.51 -10.45 30.06
CA GLY A 199 -0.80 -9.84 30.36
C GLY A 199 -1.61 -9.33 29.17
N ARG A 200 -1.20 -9.57 27.92
CA ARG A 200 -1.91 -9.01 26.76
C ARG A 200 -3.22 -9.73 26.46
N VAL A 201 -4.35 -9.06 26.68
CA VAL A 201 -5.70 -9.57 26.37
C VAL A 201 -6.09 -9.34 24.90
N LYS A 202 -5.83 -8.14 24.36
CA LYS A 202 -6.21 -7.74 22.98
C LYS A 202 -5.06 -7.92 21.98
N ALA A 203 -5.42 -8.29 20.74
CA ALA A 203 -4.47 -8.50 19.62
C ALA A 203 -3.34 -9.49 19.94
N ARG A 204 -3.66 -10.54 20.70
CA ARG A 204 -2.74 -11.55 21.26
C ARG A 204 -1.80 -12.16 20.22
N SER A 205 -2.35 -12.54 19.07
CA SER A 205 -1.64 -13.21 17.98
C SER A 205 -0.47 -12.39 17.43
N LYS A 206 -0.56 -11.05 17.47
CA LYS A 206 0.51 -10.15 17.04
C LYS A 206 1.71 -10.15 17.98
N TYR A 207 1.48 -10.44 19.27
CA TYR A 207 2.47 -10.37 20.33
C TYR A 207 2.85 -11.75 20.91
N GLY A 208 2.41 -12.83 20.25
CA GLY A 208 2.76 -14.21 20.61
C GLY A 208 2.05 -14.76 21.85
N VAL A 209 0.97 -14.12 22.32
CA VAL A 209 0.31 -14.49 23.57
C VAL A 209 -0.77 -15.54 23.32
N LYS A 210 -0.73 -16.64 24.08
CA LYS A 210 -1.73 -17.72 24.03
C LYS A 210 -3.07 -17.26 24.61
N LYS A 211 -4.16 -17.94 24.25
CA LYS A 211 -5.48 -17.70 24.87
C LYS A 211 -5.38 -18.11 26.35
N PRO A 212 -5.75 -17.23 27.31
CA PRO A 212 -5.84 -17.64 28.70
C PRO A 212 -6.89 -18.77 28.80
N LYS A 213 -6.60 -19.78 29.61
CA LYS A 213 -7.61 -20.78 29.97
C LYS A 213 -8.68 -20.05 30.78
N LYS A 214 -9.95 -20.31 30.47
CA LYS A 214 -11.03 -19.90 31.37
C LYS A 214 -10.83 -20.70 32.66
N ALA A 215 -10.91 -20.03 33.80
CA ALA A 215 -11.06 -20.72 35.08
C ALA A 215 -12.34 -21.54 35.07
#